data_AF-A0A1X7KV84-F1
#
_entry.id   AF-A0A1X7KV84-F1
#
_cell.length_a   1.000
_cell.length_b   1.000
_cell.length_c   1.000
_cell.angle_alpha   90.00
_cell.angle_beta   90.00
_cell.angle_gamma   90.00
#
_symmetry.space_group_name_H-M   'P 1'
#
loop_
_entity.id
_entity.type
_entity.pdbx_description
1 polymer ?
#
loop_
_entity_poly.entity_id
_entity_poly.type
_entity_poly.pdbx_seq_one_letter_code
_entity_poly.pdbx_strand_id
1 'polypeptide(L)'
;MSTEKLHPADLLSKVLPDRARDIEPGKLKSSTERLSDPAEALSLFSSFGGEGWICTASTSDIIRFSPSAPLAVGGGWPICGEAVKGKESLHLNRCDSGWELVTVSREDSNDDHDTILSSSFTAKGGGRLRYETYWGLADVAGQVELRPVGFRFVGFEPKKEG
;
A
#
# COMPACT_ATOMS: atom_id res chain seq x y z
N MET A 1 -13.18 -37.35 6.53
CA MET A 1 -12.63 -36.33 7.44
C MET A 1 -13.14 -35.00 6.95
N SER A 2 -13.84 -34.24 7.79
CA SER A 2 -14.25 -32.88 7.47
C SER A 2 -12.98 -32.04 7.34
N THR A 3 -12.65 -31.58 6.13
CA THR A 3 -11.67 -30.51 5.96
C THR A 3 -12.30 -29.27 6.56
N GLU A 4 -11.96 -28.99 7.83
CA GLU A 4 -12.20 -27.68 8.43
C GLU A 4 -11.67 -26.65 7.43
N LYS A 5 -12.56 -25.80 6.90
CA LYS A 5 -12.17 -24.83 5.88
C LYS A 5 -11.12 -23.92 6.50
N LEU A 6 -9.94 -23.86 5.89
CA LEU A 6 -8.88 -22.98 6.35
C LEU A 6 -9.30 -21.53 6.10
N HIS A 7 -9.34 -20.72 7.15
CA HIS A 7 -9.60 -19.27 7.03
C HIS A 7 -8.29 -18.49 7.20
N PRO A 8 -7.97 -17.54 6.30
CA PRO A 8 -6.74 -16.75 6.38
C PRO A 8 -6.58 -16.01 7.71
N ALA A 9 -7.67 -15.45 8.26
CA ALA A 9 -7.64 -14.76 9.54
C ALA A 9 -7.20 -15.67 10.70
N ASP A 10 -7.67 -16.91 10.73
CA ASP A 10 -7.28 -17.89 11.75
C ASP A 10 -5.82 -18.29 11.62
N LEU A 11 -5.35 -18.49 10.38
CA LEU A 11 -3.95 -18.82 10.11
C LEU A 11 -3.02 -17.66 10.47
N LEU A 12 -3.36 -16.43 10.08
CA LEU A 12 -2.60 -15.23 10.42
C LEU A 12 -2.54 -15.03 11.94
N SER A 13 -3.65 -15.21 12.65
CA SER A 13 -3.70 -15.08 14.11
C SER A 13 -2.82 -16.12 14.82
N LYS A 14 -2.65 -17.32 14.25
CA LYS A 14 -1.73 -18.33 14.78
C LYS A 14 -0.27 -17.99 14.55
N VAL A 15 0.06 -17.41 13.39
CA VAL A 15 1.45 -17.06 13.03
C VAL A 15 1.88 -15.73 13.66
N LEU A 16 0.94 -14.79 13.86
CA LEU A 16 1.15 -13.45 14.38
C LEU A 16 0.18 -13.15 15.54
N PRO A 17 0.25 -13.87 16.67
CA PRO A 17 -0.73 -13.78 17.75
C PRO A 17 -0.81 -12.37 18.35
N ASP A 18 0.32 -11.67 18.46
CA ASP A 18 0.38 -10.29 18.99
C ASP A 18 -0.30 -9.26 18.10
N ARG A 19 -0.67 -9.66 16.87
CA ARG A 19 -1.28 -8.81 15.86
C ARG A 19 -2.70 -9.24 15.49
N ALA A 20 -3.29 -10.18 16.24
CA ALA A 20 -4.63 -10.69 15.97
C ALA A 20 -5.71 -9.59 15.90
N ARG A 21 -5.54 -8.52 16.70
CA ARG A 21 -6.45 -7.36 16.70
C ARG A 21 -6.32 -6.45 15.46
N ASP A 22 -5.24 -6.59 14.70
CA ASP A 22 -4.97 -5.79 13.51
C ASP A 22 -5.41 -6.52 12.22
N ILE A 23 -6.06 -7.68 12.38
CA ILE A 23 -6.61 -8.52 11.33
C ILE A 23 -8.10 -8.21 11.18
N GLU A 24 -8.53 -7.97 9.96
CA GLU A 24 -9.92 -7.64 9.65
C GLU A 24 -10.34 -8.16 8.28
N PRO A 25 -11.64 -8.40 8.04
CA PRO A 25 -12.13 -8.76 6.72
C PRO A 25 -11.89 -7.64 5.69
N GLY A 26 -11.46 -8.02 4.50
CA GLY A 26 -11.33 -7.11 3.37
C GLY A 26 -10.38 -7.61 2.29
N LYS A 27 -10.45 -6.97 1.14
CA LYS A 27 -9.58 -7.27 -0.01
C LYS A 27 -9.04 -6.00 -0.62
N LEU A 28 -7.97 -6.16 -1.38
CA LEU A 28 -7.39 -5.10 -2.19
C LEU A 28 -7.56 -5.43 -3.66
N LYS A 29 -8.06 -4.47 -4.44
CA LYS A 29 -8.02 -4.52 -5.90
C LYS A 29 -7.00 -3.53 -6.42
N SER A 30 -6.23 -3.94 -7.41
CA SER A 30 -5.27 -3.06 -8.07
C SER A 30 -5.57 -2.89 -9.55
N SER A 31 -5.25 -1.71 -10.06
CA SER A 31 -5.10 -1.45 -11.49
C SER A 31 -3.73 -0.82 -11.73
N THR A 32 -3.20 -1.04 -12.93
CA THR A 32 -1.85 -0.61 -13.29
C THR A 32 -1.90 0.21 -14.56
N GLU A 33 -1.27 1.38 -14.52
CA GLU A 33 -1.03 2.26 -15.66
C GLU A 33 0.47 2.40 -15.89
N ARG A 34 0.89 2.40 -17.16
CA ARG A 34 2.30 2.54 -17.54
C ARG A 34 2.49 3.79 -18.38
N LEU A 35 3.48 4.59 -17.99
CA LEU A 35 3.77 5.88 -18.58
C LEU A 35 5.23 5.93 -19.03
N SER A 36 5.51 6.62 -20.12
CA SER A 36 6.88 6.82 -20.62
C SER A 36 7.42 8.22 -20.37
N ASP A 37 6.58 9.17 -19.95
CA ASP A 37 6.97 10.56 -19.70
C ASP A 37 7.06 10.86 -18.19
N PRO A 38 8.19 11.38 -17.68
CA PRO A 38 8.35 11.73 -16.27
C PRO A 38 7.36 12.81 -15.80
N ALA A 39 7.09 13.80 -16.65
CA ALA A 39 6.25 14.93 -16.28
C ALA A 39 4.79 14.50 -16.15
N GLU A 40 4.31 13.66 -17.08
CA GLU A 40 3.00 13.02 -16.99
C GLU A 40 2.87 12.14 -15.73
N ALA A 41 3.86 11.28 -15.45
CA ALA A 41 3.85 10.44 -14.24
C ALA A 41 3.79 11.26 -12.95
N LEU A 42 4.60 12.32 -12.85
CA LEU A 42 4.58 13.22 -11.70
C LEU A 42 3.25 14.00 -11.61
N SER A 43 2.71 14.43 -12.75
CA SER A 43 1.44 15.16 -12.81
C SER A 43 0.27 14.29 -12.36
N LEU A 44 0.19 13.03 -12.82
CA LEU A 44 -0.86 12.09 -12.40
C LEU A 44 -0.73 11.75 -10.91
N PHE A 45 0.49 11.48 -10.44
CA PHE A 45 0.75 11.21 -9.03
C PHE A 45 0.37 12.40 -8.13
N SER A 46 0.75 13.62 -8.53
CA SER A 46 0.38 14.83 -7.78
C SER A 46 -1.14 15.09 -7.83
N SER A 47 -1.79 14.77 -8.94
CA SER A 47 -3.23 15.00 -9.15
C SER A 47 -4.11 14.03 -8.36
N PHE A 48 -3.58 12.86 -7.98
CA PHE A 48 -4.26 11.94 -7.06
C PHE A 48 -4.61 12.64 -5.72
N GLY A 49 -3.68 13.47 -5.23
CA GLY A 49 -3.83 14.26 -4.01
C GLY A 49 -3.69 13.43 -2.73
N GLY A 50 -4.37 13.87 -1.66
CA GLY A 50 -4.30 13.20 -0.37
C GLY A 50 -3.00 13.46 0.39
N GLU A 51 -2.55 12.47 1.16
CA GLU A 51 -1.24 12.51 1.82
C GLU A 51 -0.32 11.44 1.27
N GLY A 52 0.99 11.69 1.33
CA GLY A 52 1.95 10.75 0.78
C GLY A 52 3.39 11.20 0.86
N TRP A 53 4.21 10.48 0.12
CA TRP A 53 5.63 10.76 -0.02
C TRP A 53 6.11 10.45 -1.44
N ILE A 54 7.17 11.12 -1.86
CA ILE A 54 7.82 10.89 -3.15
C ILE A 54 9.32 11.10 -3.05
N CYS A 55 10.06 10.29 -3.78
CA CYS A 55 11.47 10.45 -4.08
C CYS A 55 11.60 10.93 -5.52
N THR A 56 12.41 11.98 -5.74
CA THR A 56 12.76 12.46 -7.08
C THR A 56 14.26 12.33 -7.29
N ALA A 57 14.71 12.23 -8.54
CA ALA A 57 16.14 12.19 -8.85
C ALA A 57 16.86 13.51 -8.51
N SER A 58 16.11 14.60 -8.39
CA SER A 58 16.64 15.94 -8.11
C SER A 58 16.91 16.18 -6.63
N THR A 59 16.41 15.32 -5.73
CA THR A 59 16.52 15.50 -4.27
C THR A 59 17.03 14.24 -3.61
N SER A 60 18.00 14.36 -2.69
CA SER A 60 18.44 13.25 -1.85
C SER A 60 17.44 12.86 -0.76
N ASP A 61 16.42 13.70 -0.55
CA ASP A 61 15.44 13.57 0.52
C ASP A 61 14.08 13.08 0.03
N ILE A 62 13.36 12.43 0.95
CA ILE A 62 11.96 12.04 0.78
C ILE A 62 11.09 13.28 0.98
N ILE A 63 10.35 13.66 -0.05
CA ILE A 63 9.39 14.76 0.02
C ILE A 63 8.07 14.20 0.55
N ARG A 64 7.62 14.68 1.71
CA ARG A 64 6.30 14.34 2.26
C ARG A 64 5.31 15.44 1.94
N PHE A 65 4.07 15.06 1.67
CA PHE A 65 2.98 16.00 1.36
C PHE A 65 1.69 15.57 2.05
N SER A 66 0.78 16.52 2.22
CA SER A 66 -0.53 16.34 2.82
C SER A 66 -1.54 17.29 2.16
N PRO A 67 -2.85 17.18 2.44
CA PRO A 67 -3.84 18.13 1.93
C PRO A 67 -3.57 19.59 2.35
N SER A 68 -2.92 19.81 3.51
CA SER A 68 -2.56 21.16 3.99
C SER A 68 -1.21 21.66 3.46
N ALA A 69 -0.37 20.77 2.95
CA ALA A 69 0.91 21.06 2.32
C ALA A 69 1.06 20.16 1.08
N PRO A 70 0.34 20.47 -0.02
CA PRO A 70 0.28 19.60 -1.20
C PRO A 70 1.65 19.51 -1.88
N LEU A 71 1.86 18.43 -2.63
CA LEU A 71 3.07 18.24 -3.42
C LEU A 71 3.19 19.37 -4.44
N ALA A 72 4.24 20.18 -4.30
CA ALA A 72 4.57 21.16 -5.33
C ALA A 72 5.07 20.41 -6.57
N VAL A 73 4.36 20.55 -7.70
CA VAL A 73 4.80 20.02 -9.00
C VAL A 73 5.97 20.87 -9.50
N GLY A 74 7.15 20.64 -8.92
CA GLY A 74 8.41 21.16 -9.42
C GLY A 74 8.97 20.21 -10.46
N GLY A 75 9.57 20.74 -11.54
CA GLY A 75 10.26 19.93 -12.54
C GLY A 75 11.28 19.00 -11.89
N GLY A 76 11.00 17.70 -11.89
CA GLY A 76 11.80 16.68 -11.24
C GLY A 76 11.43 15.31 -11.78
N TRP A 77 12.40 14.40 -11.79
CA TRP A 77 12.20 13.06 -12.33
C TRP A 77 11.74 12.14 -11.19
N PRO A 78 10.47 11.71 -11.12
CA PRO A 78 10.01 10.88 -10.02
C PRO A 78 10.68 9.50 -10.09
N ILE A 79 11.13 8.98 -8.94
CA ILE A 79 11.74 7.64 -8.84
C ILE A 79 10.73 6.66 -8.25
N CYS A 80 10.18 6.99 -7.09
CA CYS A 80 9.14 6.20 -6.45
C CYS A 80 8.35 7.07 -5.48
N GLY A 81 7.14 6.65 -5.14
CA GLY A 81 6.32 7.36 -4.16
C GLY A 81 5.04 6.60 -3.88
N GLU A 82 4.41 6.95 -2.76
CA GLU A 82 3.09 6.43 -2.40
C GLU A 82 2.21 7.57 -1.91
N ALA A 83 0.95 7.53 -2.30
CA ALA A 83 -0.08 8.48 -1.88
C ALA A 83 -1.31 7.72 -1.40
N VAL A 84 -2.09 8.29 -0.48
CA VAL A 84 -3.36 7.74 0.00
C VAL A 84 -4.44 8.81 0.01
N LYS A 85 -5.64 8.40 -0.41
CA LYS A 85 -6.86 9.20 -0.36
C LYS A 85 -8.04 8.30 -0.02
N GLY A 86 -8.45 8.33 1.25
CA GLY A 86 -9.54 7.49 1.74
C GLY A 86 -9.23 5.99 1.62
N LYS A 87 -10.06 5.25 0.87
CA LYS A 87 -9.89 3.80 0.65
C LYS A 87 -8.92 3.46 -0.49
N GLU A 88 -8.35 4.46 -1.17
CA GLU A 88 -7.43 4.26 -2.30
C GLU A 88 -6.01 4.68 -1.95
N SER A 89 -5.03 3.95 -2.47
CA SER A 89 -3.63 4.37 -2.55
C SER A 89 -3.15 4.37 -3.99
N LEU A 90 -2.11 5.17 -4.25
CA LEU A 90 -1.41 5.20 -5.51
C LEU A 90 0.07 4.95 -5.25
N HIS A 91 0.65 3.98 -5.94
CA HIS A 91 2.06 3.64 -5.86
C HIS A 91 2.70 4.01 -7.19
N LEU A 92 3.72 4.86 -7.17
CA LEU A 92 4.52 5.21 -8.32
C LEU A 92 5.87 4.51 -8.20
N ASN A 93 6.33 3.89 -9.27
CA ASN A 93 7.68 3.34 -9.36
C ASN A 93 8.28 3.51 -10.76
N ARG A 94 9.55 3.89 -10.83
CA ARG A 94 10.36 3.84 -12.05
C ARG A 94 10.71 2.37 -12.33
N CYS A 95 10.37 1.89 -13.53
CA CYS A 95 10.78 0.59 -14.06
C CYS A 95 11.76 0.79 -15.22
N ASP A 96 12.23 -0.24 -15.91
CA ASP A 96 13.20 -0.05 -17.01
C ASP A 96 12.61 0.79 -18.16
N SER A 97 11.36 0.53 -18.53
CA SER A 97 10.69 1.12 -19.71
C SER A 97 9.90 2.40 -19.45
N GLY A 98 9.88 2.91 -18.22
CA GLY A 98 9.16 4.14 -17.87
C GLY A 98 8.77 4.15 -16.40
N TRP A 99 7.51 4.47 -16.13
CA TRP A 99 6.90 4.48 -14.82
C TRP A 99 5.69 3.57 -14.80
N GLU A 100 5.47 2.97 -13.64
CA GLU A 100 4.28 2.22 -13.31
C GLU A 100 3.56 2.95 -12.18
N LEU A 101 2.28 3.23 -12.41
CA LEU A 101 1.35 3.75 -11.41
C LEU A 101 0.37 2.64 -11.08
N VAL A 102 0.39 2.19 -9.83
CA VAL A 102 -0.52 1.16 -9.32
C VAL A 102 -1.51 1.81 -8.37
N THR A 103 -2.76 1.88 -8.78
CA THR A 103 -3.86 2.31 -7.92
C THR A 103 -4.38 1.09 -7.18
N VAL A 104 -4.46 1.15 -5.85
CA VAL A 104 -4.96 0.05 -5.02
C VAL A 104 -6.14 0.54 -4.20
N SER A 105 -7.30 -0.09 -4.37
CA SER A 105 -8.51 0.23 -3.61
C SER A 105 -8.84 -0.86 -2.59
N ARG A 106 -9.20 -0.43 -1.39
CA ARG A 106 -9.75 -1.29 -0.34
C ARG A 106 -11.24 -1.52 -0.59
N GLU A 107 -11.63 -2.77 -0.75
CA GLU A 107 -13.03 -3.17 -0.80
C GLU A 107 -13.41 -3.95 0.47
N ASP A 108 -14.69 -3.84 0.82
CA ASP A 108 -15.26 -4.67 1.88
C ASP A 108 -15.28 -6.13 1.39
N SER A 109 -15.16 -7.06 2.34
CA SER A 109 -15.20 -8.47 2.01
C SER A 109 -16.63 -8.96 1.78
N ASN A 110 -16.79 -9.87 0.82
CA ASN A 110 -18.01 -10.66 0.65
C ASN A 110 -17.85 -12.12 1.14
N ASP A 111 -16.67 -12.49 1.67
CA ASP A 111 -16.31 -13.85 2.07
C ASP A 111 -15.24 -13.87 3.20
N ASP A 112 -15.27 -14.88 4.05
CA ASP A 112 -14.35 -15.08 5.17
C ASP A 112 -12.92 -15.45 4.72
N HIS A 113 -12.69 -15.52 3.40
CA HIS A 113 -11.40 -15.78 2.76
C HIS A 113 -10.63 -14.51 2.36
N ASP A 114 -11.23 -13.32 2.50
CA ASP A 114 -10.56 -12.05 2.22
C ASP A 114 -10.11 -11.38 3.52
N THR A 115 -8.80 -11.35 3.79
CA THR A 115 -8.26 -10.84 5.05
C THR A 115 -7.22 -9.73 4.85
N ILE A 116 -7.39 -8.63 5.56
CA ILE A 116 -6.42 -7.53 5.65
C ILE A 116 -5.67 -7.62 6.99
N LEU A 117 -4.36 -7.39 6.94
CA LEU A 117 -3.53 -7.14 8.12
C LEU A 117 -2.99 -5.70 8.08
N SER A 118 -3.34 -4.90 9.08
CA SER A 118 -2.82 -3.54 9.25
C SER A 118 -1.46 -3.54 9.94
N SER A 119 -0.44 -2.94 9.31
CA SER A 119 0.96 -2.91 9.77
C SER A 119 1.53 -1.49 9.82
N SER A 120 2.49 -1.27 10.72
CA SER A 120 3.18 0.01 10.85
C SER A 120 4.69 -0.15 10.91
N PHE A 121 5.42 0.68 10.15
CA PHE A 121 6.88 0.63 10.03
C PHE A 121 7.50 2.00 10.32
N THR A 122 8.70 2.02 10.88
CA THR A 122 9.43 3.27 11.12
C THR A 122 9.89 3.88 9.79
N ALA A 123 9.56 5.15 9.56
CA ALA A 123 9.94 5.87 8.35
C ALA A 123 11.38 6.41 8.45
N LYS A 124 12.10 6.44 7.33
CA LYS A 124 13.35 7.22 7.23
C LYS A 124 13.00 8.71 7.44
N GLY A 125 13.76 9.39 8.31
CA GLY A 125 13.47 10.76 8.73
C GLY A 125 12.43 10.90 9.85
N GLY A 126 12.01 9.80 10.48
CA GLY A 126 11.15 9.79 11.66
C GLY A 126 9.65 9.72 11.36
N GLY A 127 8.87 9.34 12.38
CA GLY A 127 7.46 8.97 12.23
C GLY A 127 7.28 7.52 11.78
N ARG A 128 6.04 7.11 11.53
CA ARG A 128 5.69 5.75 11.14
C ARG A 128 4.77 5.75 9.91
N LEU A 129 5.01 4.80 9.00
CA LEU A 129 4.20 4.53 7.82
C LEU A 129 3.22 3.42 8.14
N ARG A 130 1.97 3.55 7.73
CA ARG A 130 0.96 2.51 7.86
C ARG A 130 0.67 1.86 6.53
N TYR A 131 0.47 0.54 6.57
CA TYR A 131 0.11 -0.26 5.42
C TYR A 131 -0.98 -1.25 5.77
N GLU A 132 -1.76 -1.61 4.77
CA GLU A 132 -2.64 -2.77 4.81
C GLU A 132 -2.10 -3.80 3.83
N THR A 133 -2.05 -5.07 4.25
CA THR A 133 -1.68 -6.20 3.39
C THR A 133 -2.87 -7.12 3.26
N TYR A 134 -3.28 -7.39 2.02
CA TYR A 134 -4.26 -8.41 1.70
C TYR A 134 -3.59 -9.77 1.66
N TRP A 135 -4.12 -10.70 2.44
CA TRP A 135 -3.70 -12.09 2.53
C TRP A 135 -4.80 -13.00 2.02
N GLY A 136 -4.41 -13.96 1.19
CA GLY A 136 -5.29 -14.97 0.61
C GLY A 136 -4.65 -16.34 0.67
N LEU A 137 -5.47 -17.37 0.42
CA LEU A 137 -4.98 -18.72 0.20
C LEU A 137 -4.63 -18.92 -1.27
N ALA A 138 -3.48 -19.52 -1.53
CA ALA A 138 -3.05 -19.91 -2.86
C ALA A 138 -2.72 -21.41 -2.87
N ASP A 139 -3.05 -22.09 -3.98
CA ASP A 139 -2.49 -23.42 -4.26
C ASP A 139 -1.08 -23.26 -4.80
N VAL A 140 -0.12 -23.85 -4.10
CA VAL A 140 1.29 -23.90 -4.49
C VAL A 140 1.69 -25.36 -4.57
N ALA A 141 1.74 -25.89 -5.80
CA ALA A 141 2.10 -27.28 -6.06
C ALA A 141 1.25 -28.31 -5.28
N GLY A 142 -0.07 -28.08 -5.18
CA GLY A 142 -1.00 -28.96 -4.48
C GLY A 142 -1.02 -28.80 -2.97
N GLN A 143 -0.35 -27.77 -2.44
CA GLN A 143 -0.44 -27.37 -1.03
C GLN A 143 -1.14 -26.01 -0.93
N VAL A 144 -2.08 -25.90 0.02
CA VAL A 144 -2.76 -24.64 0.30
C VAL A 144 -1.89 -23.82 1.25
N GLU A 145 -1.45 -22.65 0.79
CA GLU A 145 -0.59 -21.76 1.55
C GLU A 145 -1.21 -20.37 1.72
N LEU A 146 -0.98 -19.77 2.88
CA LEU A 146 -1.32 -18.38 3.14
C LEU A 146 -0.25 -17.47 2.54
N ARG A 147 -0.63 -16.58 1.61
CA ARG A 147 0.29 -15.69 0.89
C ARG A 147 -0.19 -14.23 0.91
N PRO A 148 0.73 -13.26 0.94
CA PRO A 148 0.37 -11.87 0.69
C PRO A 148 0.03 -11.72 -0.80
N VAL A 149 -1.15 -11.18 -1.08
CA VAL A 149 -1.66 -10.96 -2.45
C VAL A 149 -1.35 -9.55 -2.93
N GLY A 150 -1.42 -8.57 -2.03
CA GLY A 150 -1.12 -7.17 -2.33
C GLY A 150 -1.03 -6.34 -1.07
N PHE A 151 -0.57 -5.11 -1.20
CA PHE A 151 -0.54 -4.16 -0.10
C PHE A 151 -0.89 -2.75 -0.59
N ARG A 152 -1.33 -1.91 0.33
CA ARG A 152 -1.52 -0.48 0.09
C ARG A 152 -0.93 0.36 1.19
N PHE A 153 -0.39 1.52 0.83
CA PHE A 153 -0.07 2.58 1.78
C PHE A 153 -1.37 3.19 2.33
N VAL A 154 -1.47 3.36 3.65
CA VAL A 154 -2.68 3.92 4.30
C VAL A 154 -2.41 5.20 5.07
N GLY A 155 -1.25 5.80 4.86
CA GLY A 155 -0.89 7.08 5.43
C GLY A 155 0.18 7.01 6.50
N PHE A 156 0.43 8.16 7.11
CA PHE A 156 1.34 8.25 8.25
C PHE A 156 0.59 7.91 9.55
N GLU A 157 1.29 7.42 10.57
CA GLU A 157 0.74 7.48 11.93
C GLU A 157 0.74 8.92 12.41
N PRO A 158 -0.33 9.40 13.06
CA PRO A 158 -0.32 10.67 13.75
C PRO A 158 0.85 10.72 14.74
N LYS A 159 1.62 11.80 14.76
CA LYS A 159 2.55 12.04 15.87
C LYS A 159 1.70 12.12 17.13
N LYS A 160 2.01 11.31 18.15
CA LYS A 160 1.46 11.55 19.48
C LYS A 160 1.91 12.94 19.90
N GLU A 161 0.96 13.87 20.03
CA GLU A 161 1.22 15.12 20.74
C GLU A 161 1.58 14.71 22.18
N GLY A 162 2.77 15.13 22.61
CA GLY A 162 3.27 14.92 23.96
C GLY A 162 2.80 15.99 24.91
#